data_AF-A0A9D6RL37-F1
#
_entry.id   AF-A0A9D6RL37-F1
#
_cell.length_a   1.000
_cell.length_b   1.000
_cell.length_c   1.000
_cell.angle_alpha   90.00
_cell.angle_beta   90.00
_cell.angle_gamma   90.00
#
_symmetry.space_group_name_H-M   'P 1'
#
loop_
_entity.id
_entity.type
_entity.pdbx_description
1 polymer ?
#
loop_
_entity_poly.entity_id
_entity_poly.type
_entity_poly.pdbx_seq_one_letter_code
_entity_poly.pdbx_strand_id
1 'polypeptide(L)'
;MESCSDHRHLARIRRDGEGLRERPSEICPLHLPVEAARRYLDLVGTLAELRLSILETAPELALVVDAREEGLDVDPTWVELCERGLSILHAFPLEDPDPQEPSQEMLHSLEALGRDFDRLDLVEMSRRLQAARDAQRILESLEQDIDEEELEAGRFQQVENLLEALLDGLVTPEEAHDRLHDLLEELSEQRGRHEQDYVNPEEWTVEAALSDRFLWEGIEDWLRGLEGLCQACWEPTPASLRPGLETLLEGHRKLLNVDLLARPRDIHLQEGLHGVHRPGPRM
;
A
#
# COMPACT_ATOMS: atom_id res chain seq x y z
N MET A 1 36.90 -5.02 26.68
CA MET A 1 37.15 -3.66 26.14
C MET A 1 36.34 -3.51 24.86
N GLU A 2 35.00 -3.59 24.94
CA GLU A 2 34.08 -3.50 23.78
C GLU A 2 32.77 -2.84 24.24
N SER A 3 32.85 -1.59 24.73
CA SER A 3 31.68 -0.81 25.21
C SER A 3 31.65 0.61 24.61
N CYS A 4 32.38 0.82 23.50
CA CYS A 4 32.53 2.15 22.90
C CYS A 4 31.78 2.32 21.56
N SER A 5 31.14 1.26 21.05
CA SER A 5 30.40 1.28 19.78
C SER A 5 28.96 1.77 19.96
N ASP A 6 28.23 1.22 20.94
CA ASP A 6 26.80 1.52 21.15
C ASP A 6 26.51 2.97 21.54
N HIS A 7 27.40 3.59 22.32
CA HIS A 7 27.26 5.00 22.68
C HIS A 7 27.54 5.96 21.54
N ARG A 8 28.29 5.55 20.50
CA ARG A 8 28.55 6.39 19.33
C ARG A 8 27.38 6.37 18.35
N HIS A 9 26.65 5.26 18.26
CA HIS A 9 25.49 5.13 17.40
C HIS A 9 24.28 5.92 17.94
N LEU A 10 23.99 5.79 19.24
CA LEU A 10 22.96 6.61 19.91
C LEU A 10 23.31 8.11 19.92
N ALA A 11 24.60 8.45 20.00
CA ALA A 11 25.05 9.84 19.87
C ALA A 11 24.96 10.38 18.44
N ARG A 12 25.05 9.52 17.42
CA ARG A 12 24.89 9.89 16.01
C ARG A 12 23.42 10.14 15.66
N ILE A 13 22.52 9.24 16.09
CA ILE A 13 21.07 9.43 16.02
C ILE A 13 20.63 10.71 16.75
N ARG A 14 21.19 10.98 17.95
CA ARG A 14 20.91 12.23 18.69
C ARG A 14 21.46 13.50 18.03
N ARG A 15 22.55 13.40 17.27
CA ARG A 15 23.23 14.56 16.67
C ARG A 15 22.65 14.92 15.31
N ASP A 16 22.11 13.94 14.57
CA ASP A 16 21.40 14.16 13.32
C ASP A 16 19.89 14.45 13.57
N GLY A 17 19.37 14.14 14.76
CA GLY A 17 17.97 14.31 15.18
C GLY A 17 17.65 15.51 16.08
N GLU A 18 18.42 16.61 16.05
CA GLU A 18 18.04 17.84 16.80
C GLU A 18 16.73 18.49 16.26
N GLY A 19 16.14 17.96 15.17
CA GLY A 19 14.84 18.36 14.63
C GLY A 19 13.65 17.44 14.95
N LEU A 20 13.85 16.17 15.31
CA LEU A 20 12.77 15.19 15.53
C LEU A 20 13.12 14.30 16.73
N ARG A 21 12.48 14.55 17.87
CA ARG A 21 12.58 13.74 19.09
C ARG A 21 11.67 12.52 18.99
N GLU A 22 11.85 11.69 18.00
CA GLU A 22 11.12 10.42 17.90
C GLU A 22 11.90 9.30 18.59
N ARG A 23 11.20 8.44 19.32
CA ARG A 23 11.82 7.29 19.99
C ARG A 23 12.23 6.27 18.92
N PRO A 24 13.33 5.52 19.08
CA PRO A 24 13.72 4.45 18.14
C PRO A 24 12.62 3.42 17.85
N SER A 25 11.71 3.20 18.80
CA SER A 25 10.50 2.38 18.65
C SER A 25 9.43 2.97 17.73
N GLU A 26 9.42 4.28 17.53
CA GLU A 26 8.54 4.99 16.58
C GLU A 26 9.11 4.95 15.16
N ILE A 27 10.41 4.65 15.04
CA ILE A 27 11.17 4.65 13.78
C ILE A 27 11.14 3.25 13.13
N CYS A 28 11.03 2.17 13.92
CA CYS A 28 11.02 0.81 13.37
C CYS A 28 10.27 -0.20 14.24
N PRO A 29 9.33 -0.98 13.64
CA PRO A 29 8.63 -2.04 14.35
C PRO A 29 9.56 -3.17 14.82
N LEU A 30 10.61 -3.52 14.07
CA LEU A 30 11.58 -4.56 14.48
C LEU A 30 12.47 -4.17 15.66
N HIS A 31 12.55 -2.88 16.00
CA HIS A 31 13.43 -2.43 17.08
C HIS A 31 13.01 -3.00 18.43
N LEU A 32 11.70 -2.98 18.72
CA LEU A 32 11.14 -3.47 19.97
C LEU A 32 11.39 -4.98 20.22
N PRO A 33 11.08 -5.91 19.30
CA PRO A 33 11.35 -7.33 19.52
C PRO A 33 12.84 -7.66 19.58
N VAL A 34 13.69 -6.95 18.83
CA VAL A 34 15.15 -7.14 18.88
C VAL A 34 15.72 -6.66 20.22
N GLU A 35 15.30 -5.49 20.71
CA GLU A 35 15.75 -4.96 22.01
C GLU A 35 15.23 -5.82 23.16
N ALA A 36 13.97 -6.26 23.10
CA ALA A 36 13.39 -7.15 24.10
C ALA A 36 14.13 -8.50 24.14
N ALA A 37 14.52 -9.06 22.99
CA ALA A 37 15.30 -10.30 22.92
C ALA A 37 16.70 -10.14 23.50
N ARG A 38 17.38 -9.02 23.23
CA ARG A 38 18.69 -8.70 23.84
C ARG A 38 18.58 -8.56 25.36
N ARG A 39 17.60 -7.81 25.85
CA ARG A 39 17.34 -7.66 27.29
C ARG A 39 17.03 -9.00 27.95
N TYR A 40 16.28 -9.87 27.27
CA TYR A 40 15.98 -11.22 27.72
C TYR A 40 17.25 -12.06 27.88
N LEU A 41 18.11 -12.07 26.86
CA LEU A 41 19.40 -12.77 26.87
C LEU A 41 20.35 -12.26 27.96
N ASP A 42 20.35 -10.95 28.21
CA ASP A 42 21.15 -10.31 29.26
C ASP A 42 20.58 -10.51 30.68
N LEU A 43 19.47 -11.24 30.82
CA LEU A 43 18.74 -11.47 32.08
C LEU A 43 18.24 -10.17 32.74
N VAL A 44 18.11 -9.10 31.95
CA VAL A 44 17.60 -7.79 32.37
C VAL A 44 16.11 -7.64 32.06
N GLY A 45 15.63 -8.35 31.04
CA GLY A 45 14.23 -8.41 30.62
C GLY A 45 13.56 -9.73 30.98
N THR A 46 12.25 -9.77 30.79
CA THR A 46 11.40 -10.93 31.06
C THR A 46 10.84 -11.53 29.78
N LEU A 47 10.49 -12.81 29.84
CA LEU A 47 9.82 -13.49 28.72
C LEU A 47 8.48 -12.82 28.35
N ALA A 48 7.79 -12.25 29.34
CA ALA A 48 6.55 -11.50 29.13
C ALA A 48 6.78 -10.21 28.34
N GLU A 49 7.86 -9.47 28.62
CA GLU A 49 8.22 -8.27 27.85
C GLU A 49 8.58 -8.62 26.39
N LEU A 50 9.32 -9.72 26.17
CA LEU A 50 9.59 -10.22 24.82
C LEU A 50 8.28 -10.59 24.10
N ARG A 51 7.40 -11.38 24.72
CA ARG A 51 6.10 -11.74 24.15
C ARG A 51 5.25 -10.55 23.76
N LEU A 52 5.15 -9.56 24.65
CA LEU A 52 4.38 -8.36 24.41
C LEU A 52 4.95 -7.58 23.22
N SER A 53 6.28 -7.40 23.17
CA SER A 53 6.91 -6.71 22.04
C SER A 53 6.66 -7.40 20.70
N ILE A 54 6.66 -8.74 20.66
CA ILE A 54 6.38 -9.53 19.47
C ILE A 54 4.92 -9.35 19.02
N LEU A 55 3.97 -9.44 19.96
CA LEU A 55 2.54 -9.26 19.67
C LEU A 55 2.20 -7.88 19.15
N GLU A 56 2.83 -6.84 19.71
CA GLU A 56 2.59 -5.45 19.32
C GLU A 56 3.18 -5.12 17.94
N THR A 57 4.25 -5.82 17.52
CA THR A 57 4.98 -5.47 16.29
C THR A 57 4.68 -6.36 15.09
N ALA A 58 4.20 -7.59 15.29
CA ALA A 58 3.82 -8.48 14.19
C ALA A 58 2.80 -7.84 13.22
N PRO A 59 1.72 -7.16 13.68
CA PRO A 59 0.80 -6.47 12.78
C PRO A 59 1.50 -5.39 11.94
N GLU A 60 2.41 -4.61 12.55
CA GLU A 60 3.11 -3.54 11.84
C GLU A 60 4.07 -4.05 10.76
N LEU A 61 4.66 -5.23 10.95
CA LEU A 61 5.48 -5.89 9.92
C LEU A 61 4.62 -6.46 8.79
N ALA A 62 3.45 -7.01 9.12
CA ALA A 62 2.50 -7.49 8.13
C ALA A 62 2.07 -6.36 7.19
N LEU A 63 1.78 -5.17 7.73
CA LEU A 63 1.43 -3.99 6.91
C LEU A 63 2.49 -3.66 5.84
N VAL A 64 3.77 -3.84 6.14
CA VAL A 64 4.87 -3.58 5.17
C VAL A 64 4.88 -4.64 4.07
N VAL A 65 4.62 -5.90 4.42
CA VAL A 65 4.57 -7.01 3.45
C VAL A 65 3.32 -6.87 2.57
N ASP A 66 2.16 -6.64 3.19
CA ASP A 66 0.88 -6.45 2.51
C ASP A 66 0.92 -5.24 1.57
N ALA A 67 1.55 -4.13 1.99
CA ALA A 67 1.75 -2.95 1.15
C ALA A 67 2.48 -3.29 -0.17
N ARG A 68 3.44 -4.22 -0.16
CA ARG A 68 4.10 -4.68 -1.37
C ARG A 68 3.18 -5.55 -2.24
N GLU A 69 2.39 -6.42 -1.63
CA GLU A 69 1.40 -7.25 -2.36
C GLU A 69 0.35 -6.37 -3.04
N GLU A 70 -0.02 -5.26 -2.39
CA GLU A 70 -0.88 -4.22 -2.94
C GLU A 70 -0.18 -3.32 -3.97
N GLY A 71 1.10 -3.54 -4.26
CA GLY A 71 1.84 -2.77 -5.27
C GLY A 71 2.25 -1.37 -4.83
N LEU A 72 2.30 -1.07 -3.53
CA LEU A 72 2.89 0.16 -3.01
C LEU A 72 4.42 0.12 -3.17
N ASP A 73 5.02 1.28 -3.42
CA ASP A 73 6.48 1.42 -3.56
C ASP A 73 7.17 1.30 -2.20
N VAL A 74 7.43 0.06 -1.80
CA VAL A 74 8.13 -0.30 -0.56
C VAL A 74 9.51 -0.87 -0.91
N ASP A 75 10.53 -0.50 -0.14
CA ASP A 75 11.90 -0.99 -0.37
C ASP A 75 11.93 -2.53 -0.33
N PRO A 76 12.40 -3.22 -1.38
CA PRO A 76 12.45 -4.68 -1.40
C PRO A 76 13.29 -5.27 -0.26
N THR A 77 14.35 -4.57 0.14
CA THR A 77 15.22 -4.96 1.27
C THR A 77 14.47 -4.86 2.59
N TRP A 78 13.59 -3.87 2.72
CA TRP A 78 12.76 -3.68 3.90
C TRP A 78 11.71 -4.77 4.01
N VAL A 79 11.04 -5.09 2.89
CA VAL A 79 10.05 -6.16 2.85
C VAL A 79 10.68 -7.51 3.18
N GLU A 80 11.85 -7.82 2.64
CA GLU A 80 12.58 -9.06 2.97
C GLU A 80 12.89 -9.15 4.48
N LEU A 81 13.23 -8.03 5.12
CA LEU A 81 13.48 -8.00 6.56
C LEU A 81 12.19 -8.15 7.38
N CYS A 82 11.09 -7.56 6.94
CA CYS A 82 9.77 -7.74 7.56
C CYS A 82 9.27 -9.18 7.42
N GLU A 83 9.41 -9.80 6.25
CA GLU A 83 9.08 -11.22 6.00
C GLU A 83 9.91 -12.15 6.89
N ARG A 84 11.24 -11.92 6.96
CA ARG A 84 12.13 -12.66 7.86
C ARG A 84 11.74 -12.45 9.32
N GLY A 85 11.42 -11.21 9.70
CA GLY A 85 10.91 -10.86 11.02
C GLY A 85 9.65 -11.66 11.36
N LEU A 86 8.61 -11.56 10.53
CA LEU A 86 7.36 -12.31 10.70
C LEU A 86 7.59 -13.82 10.79
N SER A 87 8.46 -14.39 9.96
CA SER A 87 8.81 -15.81 10.03
C SER A 87 9.42 -16.21 11.38
N ILE A 88 10.31 -15.38 11.93
CA ILE A 88 10.91 -15.60 13.25
C ILE A 88 9.87 -15.41 14.37
N LEU A 89 9.00 -14.42 14.25
CA LEU A 89 7.98 -14.11 15.26
C LEU A 89 6.85 -15.14 15.29
N HIS A 90 6.40 -15.64 14.15
CA HIS A 90 5.39 -16.71 14.04
C HIS A 90 5.89 -18.06 14.55
N ALA A 91 7.22 -18.27 14.58
CA ALA A 91 7.81 -19.45 15.20
C ALA A 91 7.76 -19.40 16.74
N PHE A 92 7.41 -18.26 17.34
CA PHE A 92 7.25 -18.13 18.78
C PHE A 92 5.82 -18.53 19.22
N PRO A 93 5.65 -19.46 20.18
CA PRO A 93 4.33 -19.91 20.61
C PRO A 93 3.63 -18.84 21.47
N LEU A 94 2.93 -17.91 20.80
CA LEU A 94 2.24 -16.80 21.44
C LEU A 94 0.92 -17.18 22.11
N GLU A 95 0.31 -18.31 21.73
CA GLU A 95 -1.01 -18.73 22.20
C GLU A 95 -0.98 -19.74 23.37
N ASP A 96 0.22 -20.18 23.79
CA ASP A 96 0.34 -21.19 24.85
C ASP A 96 0.11 -20.55 26.24
N PRO A 97 -0.82 -21.07 27.07
CA PRO A 97 -1.03 -20.64 28.45
C PRO A 97 0.17 -20.92 29.36
N ASP A 98 1.07 -21.83 28.97
CA ASP A 98 2.35 -22.07 29.65
C ASP A 98 3.51 -21.73 28.69
N PRO A 99 4.04 -20.49 28.73
CA PRO A 99 5.01 -20.03 27.74
C PRO A 99 6.25 -20.93 27.72
N GLN A 100 6.49 -21.56 26.58
CA GLN A 100 7.76 -22.21 26.35
C GLN A 100 8.86 -21.16 26.17
N GLU A 101 10.03 -21.47 26.71
CA GLU A 101 11.25 -20.71 26.50
C GLU A 101 11.55 -20.55 24.99
N PRO A 102 11.93 -19.36 24.50
CA PRO A 102 12.35 -19.19 23.12
C PRO A 102 13.55 -20.07 22.82
N SER A 103 13.57 -20.66 21.62
CA SER A 103 14.72 -21.44 21.18
C SER A 103 15.95 -20.55 21.03
N GLN A 104 17.15 -21.10 21.29
CA GLN A 104 18.41 -20.37 21.04
C GLN A 104 18.55 -19.95 19.57
N GLU A 105 18.01 -20.75 18.65
CA GLU A 105 17.99 -20.46 17.21
C GLU A 105 17.15 -19.22 16.90
N MET A 106 15.99 -19.08 17.54
CA MET A 106 15.15 -17.89 17.39
C MET A 106 15.84 -16.64 17.94
N LEU A 107 16.44 -16.73 19.13
CA LEU A 107 17.14 -15.60 19.75
C LEU A 107 18.31 -15.12 18.87
N HIS A 108 19.10 -16.06 18.33
CA HIS A 108 20.16 -15.71 17.38
C HIS A 108 19.62 -15.14 16.06
N SER A 109 18.45 -15.59 15.61
CA SER A 109 17.80 -15.06 14.41
C SER A 109 17.32 -13.62 14.62
N LEU A 110 16.77 -13.30 15.80
CA LEU A 110 16.42 -11.92 16.19
C LEU A 110 17.66 -11.04 16.31
N GLU A 111 18.76 -11.53 16.88
CA GLU A 111 20.03 -10.79 16.94
C GLU A 111 20.63 -10.53 15.55
N ALA A 112 20.55 -11.50 14.64
CA ALA A 112 20.97 -11.35 13.25
C ALA A 112 20.09 -10.32 12.52
N LEU A 113 18.77 -10.40 12.69
CA LEU A 113 17.82 -9.44 12.15
C LEU A 113 18.12 -8.01 12.63
N GLY A 114 18.43 -7.85 13.93
CA GLY A 114 18.85 -6.58 14.49
C GLY A 114 20.12 -6.00 13.86
N ARG A 115 21.09 -6.85 13.51
CA ARG A 115 22.34 -6.40 12.84
C ARG A 115 22.13 -6.05 11.38
N ASP A 116 21.25 -6.77 10.69
CA ASP A 116 20.88 -6.44 9.32
C ASP A 116 20.12 -5.11 9.29
N PHE A 117 19.28 -4.88 10.31
CA PHE A 117 18.56 -3.63 10.52
C PHE A 117 19.48 -2.43 10.78
N ASP A 118 20.53 -2.59 11.59
CA ASP A 118 21.52 -1.53 11.89
C ASP A 118 22.23 -0.96 10.65
N ARG A 119 22.09 -1.60 9.48
CA ARG A 119 22.66 -1.18 8.20
C ARG A 119 21.72 -0.32 7.35
N LEU A 120 20.45 -0.18 7.74
CA LEU A 120 19.45 0.58 7.01
C LEU A 120 19.39 2.05 7.43
N ASP A 121 18.85 2.88 6.55
CA ASP A 121 18.48 4.27 6.89
C ASP A 121 17.11 4.27 7.58
N LEU A 122 17.14 4.30 8.92
CA LEU A 122 15.94 4.14 9.73
C LEU A 122 14.95 5.30 9.56
N VAL A 123 15.46 6.51 9.29
CA VAL A 123 14.61 7.69 9.07
C VAL A 123 13.82 7.52 7.79
N GLU A 124 14.47 7.05 6.72
CA GLU A 124 13.80 6.77 5.46
C GLU A 124 12.79 5.62 5.59
N MET A 125 13.12 4.56 6.34
CA MET A 125 12.19 3.45 6.57
C MET A 125 10.95 3.88 7.37
N SER A 126 11.13 4.69 8.42
CA SER A 126 10.01 5.23 9.20
C SER A 126 9.09 6.10 8.33
N ARG A 127 9.67 6.97 7.49
CA ARG A 127 8.92 7.80 6.53
C ARG A 127 8.08 6.94 5.58
N ARG A 128 8.67 5.87 5.03
CA ARG A 128 7.97 4.95 4.12
C ARG A 128 6.87 4.14 4.83
N LEU A 129 7.12 3.68 6.05
CA LEU A 129 6.11 2.99 6.87
C LEU A 129 4.92 3.91 7.16
N GLN A 130 5.18 5.17 7.49
CA GLN A 130 4.12 6.16 7.70
C GLN A 130 3.31 6.38 6.42
N ALA A 131 3.97 6.51 5.26
CA ALA A 131 3.28 6.61 3.98
C ALA A 131 2.41 5.38 3.67
N ALA A 132 2.89 4.16 3.96
CA ALA A 132 2.11 2.94 3.79
C ALA A 132 0.87 2.89 4.71
N ARG A 133 1.02 3.29 5.98
CA ARG A 133 -0.11 3.39 6.93
C ARG A 133 -1.15 4.41 6.49
N ASP A 134 -0.69 5.54 5.98
CA ASP A 134 -1.58 6.58 5.48
C ASP A 134 -2.30 6.09 4.21
N ALA A 135 -1.61 5.36 3.34
CA ALA A 135 -2.21 4.74 2.16
C ALA A 135 -3.32 3.76 2.54
N GLN A 136 -3.04 2.83 3.46
CA GLN A 136 -4.02 1.87 3.93
C GLN A 136 -5.25 2.54 4.56
N ARG A 137 -5.05 3.56 5.39
CA ARG A 137 -6.17 4.32 5.99
C ARG A 137 -7.03 5.01 4.93
N ILE A 138 -6.39 5.52 3.88
CA ILE A 138 -7.09 6.13 2.74
C ILE A 138 -7.89 5.06 1.99
N LEU A 139 -7.30 3.89 1.72
CA LEU A 139 -7.94 2.76 1.05
C LEU A 139 -9.17 2.26 1.81
N GLU A 140 -9.03 2.02 3.12
CA GLU A 140 -10.15 1.61 3.99
C GLU A 140 -11.30 2.62 4.00
N SER A 141 -10.98 3.92 3.90
CA SER A 141 -11.99 4.97 3.78
C SER A 141 -12.66 4.97 2.41
N LEU A 142 -11.90 4.77 1.33
CA LEU A 142 -12.46 4.75 -0.03
C LEU A 142 -13.45 3.61 -0.22
N GLU A 143 -13.17 2.41 0.31
CA GLU A 143 -14.08 1.26 0.23
C GLU A 143 -15.46 1.53 0.84
N GLN A 144 -15.54 2.43 1.83
CA GLN A 144 -16.78 2.79 2.51
C GLN A 144 -17.55 3.92 1.80
N ASP A 145 -16.86 4.68 0.94
CA ASP A 145 -17.37 5.91 0.34
C ASP A 145 -17.97 5.70 -1.07
N ILE A 146 -17.74 4.55 -1.71
CA ILE A 146 -18.33 4.26 -3.03
C ILE A 146 -19.81 3.87 -2.85
N ASP A 147 -20.70 4.70 -3.38
CA ASP A 147 -22.12 4.39 -3.50
C ASP A 147 -22.35 3.40 -4.66
N GLU A 148 -23.26 2.44 -4.48
CA GLU A 148 -23.70 1.49 -5.51
C GLU A 148 -24.30 2.23 -6.72
N GLU A 149 -24.98 3.37 -6.48
CA GLU A 149 -25.51 4.21 -7.56
C GLU A 149 -24.40 4.91 -8.36
N GLU A 150 -23.28 5.32 -7.73
CA GLU A 150 -22.11 5.88 -8.45
C GLU A 150 -21.37 4.78 -9.22
N LEU A 151 -21.35 3.55 -8.70
CA LEU A 151 -20.72 2.39 -9.33
C LEU A 151 -21.46 1.97 -10.61
N GLU A 152 -22.78 2.05 -10.64
CA GLU A 152 -23.57 1.70 -11.82
C GLU A 152 -23.66 2.84 -12.84
N ALA A 153 -23.29 4.07 -12.49
CA ALA A 153 -23.48 5.24 -13.35
C ALA A 153 -22.44 5.42 -14.49
N GLY A 154 -22.74 6.35 -15.40
CA GLY A 154 -21.77 6.87 -16.36
C GLY A 154 -21.48 5.94 -17.55
N ARG A 155 -20.19 5.77 -17.87
CA ARG A 155 -19.76 4.95 -19.02
C ARG A 155 -20.04 3.46 -18.81
N PHE A 156 -19.98 2.97 -17.57
CA PHE A 156 -20.30 1.59 -17.25
C PHE A 156 -21.76 1.26 -17.62
N GLN A 157 -22.73 2.06 -17.17
CA GLN A 157 -24.14 1.91 -17.56
C GLN A 157 -24.36 1.92 -19.07
N GLN A 158 -23.62 2.77 -19.79
CA GLN A 158 -23.76 2.88 -21.25
C GLN A 158 -23.34 1.58 -21.95
N VAL A 159 -22.28 0.94 -21.47
CA VAL A 159 -21.84 -0.37 -21.97
C VAL A 159 -22.86 -1.44 -21.59
N GLU A 160 -23.32 -1.48 -20.34
CA GLU A 160 -24.32 -2.45 -19.89
C GLU A 160 -25.61 -2.37 -20.72
N ASN A 161 -26.17 -1.17 -20.88
CA ASN A 161 -27.37 -0.93 -21.70
C ASN A 161 -27.16 -1.33 -23.17
N LEU A 162 -25.97 -1.12 -23.72
CA LEU A 162 -25.63 -1.55 -25.08
C LEU A 162 -25.66 -3.07 -25.20
N LEU A 163 -25.12 -3.78 -24.22
CA LEU A 163 -25.08 -5.25 -24.21
C LEU A 163 -26.45 -5.87 -23.95
N GLU A 164 -27.30 -5.26 -23.12
CA GLU A 164 -28.70 -5.66 -22.96
C GLU A 164 -29.46 -5.51 -24.28
N ALA A 165 -29.31 -4.36 -24.96
CA ALA A 165 -29.93 -4.14 -26.26
C ALA A 165 -29.43 -5.11 -27.33
N LEU A 166 -28.17 -5.55 -27.26
CA LEU A 166 -27.62 -6.61 -28.11
C LEU A 166 -28.26 -7.98 -27.82
N LEU A 167 -28.42 -8.34 -26.54
CA LEU A 167 -29.07 -9.61 -26.14
C LEU A 167 -30.55 -9.65 -26.53
N ASP A 168 -31.24 -8.52 -26.49
CA ASP A 168 -32.62 -8.37 -26.92
C ASP A 168 -32.80 -8.28 -28.44
N GLY A 169 -31.69 -8.25 -29.20
CA GLY A 169 -31.68 -8.13 -30.65
C GLY A 169 -32.13 -6.76 -31.16
N LEU A 170 -32.10 -5.73 -30.31
CA LEU A 170 -32.39 -4.34 -30.64
C LEU A 170 -31.19 -3.65 -31.32
N VAL A 171 -29.98 -4.15 -31.07
CA VAL A 171 -28.72 -3.71 -31.66
C VAL A 171 -28.05 -4.91 -32.32
N THR A 172 -27.43 -4.70 -33.49
CA THR A 172 -26.70 -5.76 -34.17
C THR A 172 -25.31 -6.01 -33.54
N PRO A 173 -24.73 -7.22 -33.69
CA PRO A 173 -23.35 -7.48 -33.26
C PRO A 173 -22.32 -6.50 -33.81
N GLU A 174 -22.48 -6.07 -35.08
CA GLU A 174 -21.59 -5.11 -35.73
C GLU A 174 -21.71 -3.71 -35.10
N GLU A 175 -22.94 -3.22 -34.90
CA GLU A 175 -23.16 -1.93 -34.22
C GLU A 175 -22.66 -1.93 -32.77
N ALA A 176 -22.80 -3.06 -32.05
CA ALA A 176 -22.27 -3.20 -30.70
C ALA A 176 -20.74 -3.22 -30.71
N HIS A 177 -20.14 -4.00 -31.61
CA HIS A 177 -18.69 -4.07 -31.80
C HIS A 177 -18.10 -2.70 -32.06
N ASP A 178 -18.64 -1.95 -33.03
CA ASP A 178 -18.12 -0.63 -33.41
C ASP A 178 -18.17 0.35 -32.24
N ARG A 179 -19.26 0.38 -31.47
CA ARG A 179 -19.36 1.27 -30.29
C ARG A 179 -18.39 0.90 -29.17
N LEU A 180 -18.20 -0.39 -28.91
CA LEU A 180 -17.23 -0.86 -27.91
C LEU A 180 -15.79 -0.55 -28.37
N HIS A 181 -15.53 -0.71 -29.67
CA HIS A 181 -14.24 -0.44 -30.27
C HIS A 181 -13.90 1.07 -30.25
N ASP A 182 -14.86 1.94 -30.56
CA ASP A 182 -14.68 3.40 -30.47
C ASP A 182 -14.27 3.82 -29.04
N LEU A 183 -14.92 3.23 -28.02
CA LEU A 183 -14.57 3.51 -26.62
C LEU A 183 -13.18 2.98 -26.25
N LEU A 184 -12.81 1.81 -26.78
CA LEU A 184 -11.49 1.21 -26.59
C LEU A 184 -10.39 2.09 -27.20
N GLU A 185 -10.60 2.63 -28.41
CA GLU A 185 -9.66 3.56 -29.03
C GLU A 185 -9.52 4.85 -28.21
N GLU A 186 -10.64 5.43 -27.76
CA GLU A 186 -10.62 6.65 -26.94
C GLU A 186 -9.79 6.46 -25.66
N LEU A 187 -10.02 5.36 -24.94
CA LEU A 187 -9.29 5.04 -23.71
C LEU A 187 -7.81 4.73 -23.98
N SER A 188 -7.50 4.07 -25.10
CA SER A 188 -6.12 3.80 -25.50
C SER A 188 -5.35 5.10 -25.77
N GLU A 189 -5.99 6.09 -26.39
CA GLU A 189 -5.40 7.42 -26.58
C GLU A 189 -5.25 8.19 -25.26
N GLN A 190 -6.18 8.05 -24.32
CA GLN A 190 -6.07 8.64 -22.99
C GLN A 190 -4.88 8.06 -22.22
N ARG A 191 -4.72 6.74 -22.24
CA ARG A 191 -3.55 6.03 -21.67
C ARG A 191 -2.24 6.56 -22.25
N GLY A 192 -2.14 6.61 -23.58
CA GLY A 192 -0.93 7.05 -24.26
C GLY A 192 -0.55 8.50 -23.97
N ARG A 193 -1.53 9.37 -23.66
CA ARG A 193 -1.27 10.74 -23.20
C ARG A 193 -0.76 10.77 -21.77
N HIS A 194 -1.39 10.00 -20.88
CA HIS A 194 -0.97 9.91 -19.48
C HIS A 194 0.49 9.43 -19.34
N GLU A 195 0.91 8.44 -20.13
CA GLU A 195 2.31 7.96 -20.14
C GLU A 195 3.34 9.04 -20.54
N GLN A 196 2.90 10.07 -21.28
CA GLN A 196 3.78 11.14 -21.75
C GLN A 196 3.87 12.31 -20.77
N ASP A 197 2.96 12.39 -19.81
CA ASP A 197 2.95 13.45 -18.81
C ASP A 197 4.03 13.16 -17.76
N TYR A 198 5.07 13.99 -17.75
CA TYR A 198 6.15 13.88 -16.79
C TYR A 198 5.67 14.39 -15.43
N VAL A 199 5.64 13.48 -14.45
CA VAL A 199 5.39 13.84 -13.06
C VAL A 199 6.56 13.36 -12.21
N ASN A 200 7.05 14.22 -11.32
CA ASN A 200 8.15 13.91 -10.41
C ASN A 200 7.60 13.11 -9.20
N PRO A 201 7.87 11.80 -9.09
CA PRO A 201 7.30 10.97 -8.01
C PRO A 201 7.80 11.37 -6.62
N GLU A 202 8.96 12.05 -6.54
CA GLU A 202 9.53 12.53 -5.28
C GLU A 202 8.71 13.66 -4.62
N GLU A 203 7.75 14.26 -5.35
CA GLU A 203 6.91 15.36 -4.88
C GLU A 203 5.45 14.92 -4.60
N TRP A 204 5.16 13.63 -4.72
CA TRP A 204 3.80 13.10 -4.55
C TRP A 204 3.40 12.99 -3.09
N THR A 205 2.17 13.42 -2.79
CA THR A 205 1.49 12.97 -1.58
C THR A 205 1.04 11.53 -1.75
N VAL A 206 0.71 10.86 -0.64
CA VAL A 206 0.20 9.47 -0.69
C VAL A 206 -1.07 9.38 -1.52
N GLU A 207 -1.96 10.38 -1.42
CA GLU A 207 -3.18 10.48 -2.22
C GLU A 207 -2.87 10.61 -3.72
N ALA A 208 -1.87 11.42 -4.10
CA ALA A 208 -1.48 11.58 -5.49
C ALA A 208 -0.91 10.27 -6.06
N ALA A 209 -0.08 9.56 -5.29
CA ALA A 209 0.46 8.27 -5.70
C ALA A 209 -0.62 7.19 -5.85
N LEU A 210 -1.57 7.13 -4.90
CA LEU A 210 -2.72 6.21 -4.98
C LEU A 210 -3.64 6.56 -6.17
N SER A 211 -3.89 7.84 -6.40
CA SER A 211 -4.73 8.33 -7.49
C SER A 211 -4.14 7.97 -8.85
N ASP A 212 -2.83 8.16 -9.03
CA ASP A 212 -2.11 7.77 -10.25
C ASP A 212 -2.20 6.25 -10.49
N ARG A 213 -1.93 5.45 -9.44
CA ARG A 213 -2.06 3.99 -9.51
C ARG A 213 -3.46 3.55 -9.93
N PHE A 214 -4.49 4.07 -9.27
CA PHE A 214 -5.88 3.73 -9.58
C PHE A 214 -6.30 4.17 -10.98
N LEU A 215 -5.82 5.32 -11.44
CA LEU A 215 -6.06 5.78 -12.80
C LEU A 215 -5.46 4.80 -13.82
N TRP A 216 -4.21 4.40 -13.60
CA TRP A 216 -3.51 3.47 -14.48
C TRP A 216 -4.19 2.09 -14.52
N GLU A 217 -4.35 1.46 -13.36
CA GLU A 217 -4.97 0.14 -13.25
C GLU A 217 -6.43 0.16 -13.73
N GLY A 218 -7.16 1.23 -13.43
CA GLY A 218 -8.53 1.44 -13.87
C GLY A 218 -8.64 1.48 -15.39
N ILE A 219 -7.77 2.25 -16.06
CA ILE A 219 -7.73 2.31 -17.53
C ILE A 219 -7.34 0.94 -18.11
N GLU A 220 -6.35 0.24 -17.54
CA GLU A 220 -5.94 -1.08 -18.03
C GLU A 220 -7.04 -2.14 -17.92
N ASP A 221 -7.77 -2.18 -16.81
CA ASP A 221 -8.92 -3.07 -16.64
C ASP A 221 -10.05 -2.71 -17.60
N TRP A 222 -10.33 -1.42 -17.81
CA TRP A 222 -11.28 -0.96 -18.83
C TRP A 222 -10.91 -1.45 -20.24
N LEU A 223 -9.66 -1.28 -20.65
CA LEU A 223 -9.18 -1.74 -21.97
C LEU A 223 -9.35 -3.25 -22.12
N ARG A 224 -8.93 -4.03 -21.12
CA ARG A 224 -9.04 -5.50 -21.12
C ARG A 224 -10.50 -5.97 -21.18
N GLY A 225 -11.38 -5.31 -20.43
CA GLY A 225 -12.81 -5.60 -20.44
C GLY A 225 -13.45 -5.31 -21.81
N LEU A 226 -13.14 -4.16 -22.41
CA LEU A 226 -13.64 -3.81 -23.75
C LEU A 226 -13.12 -4.76 -24.83
N GLU A 227 -11.85 -5.14 -24.80
CA GLU A 227 -11.28 -6.13 -25.71
C GLU A 227 -12.04 -7.46 -25.63
N GLY A 228 -12.33 -7.93 -24.41
CA GLY A 228 -13.11 -9.14 -24.18
C GLY A 228 -14.55 -9.02 -24.71
N LEU A 229 -15.20 -7.87 -24.51
CA LEU A 229 -16.56 -7.63 -24.98
C LEU A 229 -16.63 -7.51 -26.51
N CYS A 230 -15.66 -6.86 -27.17
CA CYS A 230 -15.57 -6.81 -28.63
C CYS A 230 -15.46 -8.21 -29.25
N GLN A 231 -14.81 -9.16 -28.56
CA GLN A 231 -14.76 -10.54 -29.03
C GLN A 231 -16.10 -11.27 -28.79
N ALA A 232 -16.70 -11.05 -27.62
CA ALA A 232 -17.91 -11.74 -27.20
C ALA A 232 -19.20 -11.26 -27.90
N CYS A 233 -19.22 -10.04 -28.46
CA CYS A 233 -20.42 -9.47 -29.08
C CYS A 233 -20.86 -10.17 -30.37
N TRP A 234 -19.98 -10.93 -31.02
CA TRP A 234 -20.30 -11.71 -32.23
C TRP A 234 -21.17 -12.95 -31.95
N GLU A 235 -21.03 -13.52 -30.76
CA GLU A 235 -21.84 -14.64 -30.27
C GLU A 235 -22.31 -14.34 -28.84
N PRO A 236 -23.23 -13.37 -28.67
CA PRO A 236 -23.54 -12.83 -27.37
C PRO A 236 -24.39 -13.80 -26.57
N THR A 237 -23.90 -14.14 -25.39
CA THR A 237 -24.64 -14.84 -24.34
C THR A 237 -24.34 -14.16 -23.01
N PRO A 238 -25.23 -14.22 -22.02
CA PRO A 238 -24.93 -13.67 -20.69
C PRO A 238 -23.64 -14.23 -20.09
N ALA A 239 -23.29 -15.49 -20.41
CA ALA A 239 -22.06 -16.12 -19.96
C ALA A 239 -20.80 -15.62 -20.70
N SER A 240 -20.89 -15.33 -22.01
CA SER A 240 -19.74 -14.82 -22.77
C SER A 240 -19.44 -13.35 -22.46
N LEU A 241 -20.45 -12.56 -22.11
CA LEU A 241 -20.29 -11.12 -21.81
C LEU A 241 -19.83 -10.86 -20.37
N ARG A 242 -20.19 -11.73 -19.43
CA ARG A 242 -19.95 -11.54 -17.99
C ARG A 242 -18.49 -11.25 -17.62
N PRO A 243 -17.47 -12.00 -18.08
CA PRO A 243 -16.09 -11.72 -17.70
C PRO A 243 -15.62 -10.32 -18.12
N GLY A 244 -16.06 -9.86 -19.28
CA GLY A 244 -15.77 -8.50 -19.76
C GLY A 244 -16.42 -7.45 -18.87
N LEU A 245 -17.71 -7.61 -18.54
CA LEU A 245 -18.44 -6.71 -17.64
C LEU A 245 -17.85 -6.67 -16.23
N GLU A 246 -17.49 -7.82 -15.64
CA GLU A 246 -16.86 -7.88 -14.32
C GLU A 246 -15.51 -7.12 -14.33
N THR A 247 -14.74 -7.24 -15.41
CA THR A 247 -13.47 -6.51 -15.56
C THR A 247 -13.72 -5.00 -15.72
N LEU A 248 -14.73 -4.59 -16.49
CA LEU A 248 -15.10 -3.16 -16.61
C LEU A 248 -15.57 -2.56 -15.28
N LEU A 249 -16.37 -3.31 -14.52
CA LEU A 249 -16.87 -2.87 -13.22
C LEU A 249 -15.71 -2.63 -12.25
N GLU A 250 -14.74 -3.52 -12.25
CA GLU A 250 -13.53 -3.38 -11.44
C GLU A 250 -12.69 -2.16 -11.87
N GLY A 251 -12.50 -1.97 -13.19
CA GLY A 251 -11.85 -0.77 -13.72
C GLY A 251 -12.60 0.51 -13.35
N HIS A 252 -13.93 0.51 -13.43
CA HIS A 252 -14.77 1.65 -13.06
C HIS A 252 -14.66 1.98 -11.57
N ARG A 253 -14.65 0.98 -10.69
CA ARG A 253 -14.42 1.17 -9.25
C ARG A 253 -13.09 1.88 -8.98
N LYS A 254 -12.02 1.49 -9.66
CA LYS A 254 -10.71 2.15 -9.54
C LYS A 254 -10.77 3.60 -10.01
N LEU A 255 -11.43 3.88 -11.13
CA LEU A 255 -11.60 5.27 -11.60
C LEU A 255 -12.44 6.13 -10.66
N LEU A 256 -13.45 5.57 -10.00
CA LEU A 256 -14.19 6.29 -8.94
C LEU A 256 -13.29 6.63 -7.74
N ASN A 257 -12.36 5.75 -7.37
CA ASN A 257 -11.38 6.06 -6.32
C ASN A 257 -10.52 7.28 -6.69
N VAL A 258 -10.17 7.46 -7.98
CA VAL A 258 -9.47 8.67 -8.46
C VAL A 258 -10.31 9.92 -8.17
N ASP A 259 -11.60 9.89 -8.49
CA ASP A 259 -12.51 11.01 -8.24
C ASP A 259 -12.67 11.30 -6.74
N LEU A 260 -12.81 10.26 -5.92
CA LEU A 260 -12.92 10.39 -4.45
C LEU A 260 -11.65 10.96 -3.82
N LEU A 261 -10.47 10.59 -4.33
CA LEU A 261 -9.19 11.13 -3.90
C LEU A 261 -8.99 12.59 -4.32
N ALA A 262 -9.57 12.99 -5.47
CA ALA A 262 -9.53 14.36 -5.95
C ALA A 262 -10.51 15.29 -5.20
N ARG A 263 -11.55 14.75 -4.54
CA ARG A 263 -12.48 15.54 -3.72
C ARG A 263 -11.74 16.10 -2.50
N PRO A 264 -11.92 17.39 -2.15
CA PRO A 264 -11.37 17.93 -0.92
C PRO A 264 -12.01 17.21 0.27
N ARG A 265 -11.26 16.30 0.89
CA ARG A 265 -11.67 15.67 2.14
C ARG A 265 -11.45 16.67 3.26
N ASP A 266 -12.47 16.91 4.08
CA ASP A 266 -12.33 17.57 5.39
C ASP A 266 -11.58 16.62 6.34
N ILE A 267 -10.34 16.26 5.99
CA ILE A 267 -9.49 15.53 6.92
C ILE A 267 -8.89 16.59 7.84
N HIS A 268 -9.27 16.51 9.11
CA HIS A 268 -8.53 17.12 10.22
C HIS A 268 -7.13 16.48 10.37
N LEU A 269 -6.34 16.38 9.29
CA LEU A 269 -4.90 16.13 9.29
C LEU A 269 -4.16 17.48 9.40
N GLN A 270 -4.59 18.32 10.35
CA GLN A 270 -3.79 19.42 10.86
C GLN A 270 -3.42 19.09 12.30
N GLU A 271 -2.34 18.33 12.47
CA GLU A 271 -1.43 18.40 13.63
C GLU A 271 -0.27 17.41 13.40
N GLY A 272 0.78 17.87 12.72
CA GLY A 272 2.01 17.07 12.57
C GLY A 272 3.11 17.72 11.73
N LEU A 273 2.77 18.42 10.64
CA LEU A 273 3.76 19.05 9.76
C LEU A 273 3.75 20.58 9.87
N HIS A 274 4.06 21.10 11.04
CA HIS A 274 4.46 22.50 11.21
C HIS A 274 5.90 22.56 11.70
N GLY A 275 6.83 22.60 10.76
CA GLY A 275 8.25 22.66 11.06
C GLY A 275 9.19 23.00 9.91
N VAL A 276 8.74 23.63 8.82
CA VAL A 276 9.68 24.20 7.83
C VAL A 276 9.32 25.65 7.55
N HIS A 277 9.97 26.55 8.29
CA HIS A 277 10.03 27.97 7.97
C HIS A 277 10.56 28.16 6.55
N ARG A 278 9.73 28.68 5.64
CA ARG A 278 10.22 29.31 4.41
C ARG A 278 10.95 30.60 4.78
N PRO A 279 12.24 30.80 4.45
CA PRO A 279 12.85 32.11 4.57
C PRO A 279 12.27 33.00 3.46
N GLY A 280 11.66 34.12 3.85
CA GLY A 280 11.16 35.11 2.90
C GLY A 280 12.28 35.74 2.09
N PRO A 281 11.98 36.25 0.88
CA PRO A 281 12.97 36.90 0.04
C PRO A 281 13.44 38.20 0.70
N ARG A 282 14.76 38.33 0.90
CA ARG A 282 15.37 39.63 1.21
C ARG A 282 15.33 40.48 -0.05
N MET A 283 14.65 41.63 0.02
CA MET A 283 14.92 42.76 -0.87
C MET A 283 16.28 43.38 -0.52
#